data_AF-A0A8A3WQB1-F1
#
_entry.id   AF-A0A8A3WQB1-F1
#
_cell.length_a   1.000
_cell.length_b   1.000
_cell.length_c   1.000
_cell.angle_alpha   90.00
_cell.angle_beta   90.00
_cell.angle_gamma   90.00
#
_symmetry.space_group_name_H-M   'P 1'
#
loop_
_entity.id
_entity.type
_entity.pdbx_description
1 polymer ?
#
loop_
_entity_poly.entity_id
_entity_poly.type
_entity_poly.pdbx_seq_one_letter_code
_entity_poly.pdbx_strand_id
1 'polypeptide(L)' 'CHFFNGTERVRYLERYIHNQEEFVRFDSDVGEFRAVTELGRPDAEY' A
#
# COMPACT_ATOMS: atom_id res chain seq x y z
N CYS A 1 8.92 -1.89 4.69
CA CYS A 1 8.68 -1.22 5.98
C CYS A 1 9.49 0.05 6.07
N HIS A 2 8.95 1.08 6.72
CA HIS A 2 9.64 2.32 7.07
C HIS A 2 9.67 2.46 8.59
N PHE A 3 10.85 2.74 9.14
CA PHE A 3 11.09 2.85 10.57
C PHE A 3 11.47 4.29 10.91
N PHE A 4 10.86 4.85 11.95
CA PHE A 4 11.13 6.20 12.45
C PHE A 4 11.44 6.10 13.95
N ASN A 5 12.57 6.69 14.36
CA ASN A 5 13.09 6.62 15.74
C ASN A 5 13.17 5.18 16.27
N GLY A 6 13.96 4.32 15.60
CA GLY A 6 13.99 2.90 15.91
C GLY A 6 12.66 2.25 15.53
N THR A 7 11.97 1.64 16.49
CA THR A 7 10.64 1.01 16.29
C THR A 7 9.51 1.81 16.94
N GLU A 8 9.76 3.05 17.37
CA GLU A 8 8.74 3.92 17.97
C GLU A 8 7.56 4.14 17.02
N ARG A 9 7.85 4.44 15.75
CA ARG A 9 6.85 4.49 14.68
C ARG A 9 7.30 3.65 13.49
N VAL A 10 6.45 2.72 13.07
CA VAL A 10 6.67 1.85 11.91
C VAL A 10 5.52 2.01 10.94
N ARG A 11 5.84 2.30 9.68
CA ARG A 11 4.87 2.29 8.57
C ARG A 11 5.10 1.06 7.70
N TYR A 12 4.10 0.20 7.63
CA TYR A 12 4.08 -0.96 6.75
C TYR A 12 3.42 -0.58 5.43
N LEU A 13 4.05 -1.00 4.33
CA LEU A 13 3.55 -0.80 2.97
C LEU A 13 3.61 -2.13 2.24
N GLU A 14 2.49 -2.55 1.67
CA GLU A 14 2.39 -3.65 0.74
C GLU A 14 1.99 -3.09 -0.61
N ARG A 15 2.79 -3.37 -1.65
CA ARG A 15 2.64 -2.74 -2.97
C ARG A 15 2.58 -3.82 -4.04
N TYR A 16 1.56 -3.76 -4.87
CA TYR A 16 1.41 -4.64 -6.02
C TYR A 16 1.70 -3.86 -7.30
N ILE A 17 2.64 -4.37 -8.09
CA ILE A 17 3.22 -3.66 -9.23
C ILE A 17 3.12 -4.53 -10.48
N HIS A 18 2.60 -3.95 -11.56
CA HIS A 18 2.53 -4.54 -12.89
C HIS A 18 3.22 -3.61 -13.90
N ASN A 19 4.19 -4.13 -14.66
CA ASN A 19 4.94 -3.33 -15.66
C ASN A 19 5.49 -2.00 -15.12
N GLN A 20 6.04 -2.00 -13.90
CA GLN A 20 6.55 -0.82 -13.19
C GLN A 20 5.47 0.18 -12.72
N GLU A 21 4.19 -0.09 -12.98
CA GLU A 21 3.05 0.66 -12.48
C GLU A 21 2.48 -0.02 -11.23
N GLU A 22 2.48 0.70 -10.11
CA GLU A 22 1.82 0.24 -8.89
C GLU A 22 0.31 0.41 -9.04
N PHE A 23 -0.45 -0.67 -8.91
CA PHE A 23 -1.90 -0.64 -9.14
C PHE A 23 -2.74 -0.72 -7.86
N VAL A 24 -2.26 -1.38 -6.80
CA VAL A 24 -2.92 -1.41 -5.48
C VAL A 24 -1.89 -1.39 -4.35
N ARG A 25 -2.25 -0.74 -3.24
CA ARG A 25 -1.40 -0.57 -2.06
C ARG A 25 -2.18 -0.77 -0.77
N PHE A 26 -1.62 -1.50 0.19
CA PHE A 26 -1.96 -1.35 1.60
C PHE A 26 -0.95 -0.42 2.27
N ASP A 27 -1.46 0.52 3.05
CA ASP A 27 -0.67 1.44 3.85
C ASP A 27 -1.17 1.41 5.29
N SER A 28 -0.30 1.06 6.24
CA SER A 28 -0.70 0.97 7.66
C SER A 28 -1.19 2.29 8.24
N ASP A 29 -0.78 3.43 7.67
CA ASP A 29 -1.27 4.74 8.11
C ASP A 29 -2.71 5.01 7.61
N VAL A 30 -3.18 4.26 6.59
CA VAL A 30 -4.56 4.33 6.05
C VAL A 30 -5.43 3.19 6.59
N GLY A 31 -4.87 1.98 6.71
CA GLY A 31 -5.53 0.82 7.32
C GLY A 31 -6.32 -0.08 6.36
N GLU A 32 -6.26 0.16 5.05
CA GLU A 32 -6.96 -0.63 4.03
C GLU A 32 -6.18 -0.65 2.71
N PHE A 33 -6.54 -1.58 1.82
CA PHE A 33 -6.05 -1.58 0.44
C PHE A 33 -6.74 -0.45 -0.34
N ARG A 34 -5.97 0.29 -1.14
CA ARG A 34 -6.50 1.30 -2.06
C ARG A 34 -5.91 1.12 -3.45
N ALA A 35 -6.78 1.28 -4.44
CA ALA A 35 -6.39 1.37 -5.83
C ALA A 35 -5.51 2.61 -6.02
N VAL A 36 -4.32 2.41 -6.57
CA VAL A 36 -3.42 3.50 -6.99
C VAL A 36 -3.75 3.91 -8.43
N THR A 37 -4.19 2.94 -9.24
CA THR A 37 -4.62 3.12 -10.62
C THR A 37 -5.91 2.33 -10.86
N GLU A 38 -6.57 2.57 -11.98
CA GLU A 38 -7.85 1.92 -12.33
C GLU A 38 -7.77 0.38 -12.32
N LEU A 39 -6.60 -0.17 -12.69
CA LEU A 39 -6.36 -1.61 -12.71
C LEU A 39 -6.56 -2.27 -11.33
N GLY A 40 -6.27 -1.55 -10.24
CA GLY A 40 -6.39 -2.08 -8.88
C GLY A 40 -7.74 -1.84 -8.21
N ARG A 41 -8.72 -1.21 -8.87
CA ARG A 41 -10.07 -1.03 -8.30
C ARG A 41 -10.71 -2.35 -7.86
N PRO A 42 -10.68 -3.44 -8.65
CA PRO A 42 -11.28 -4.71 -8.25
C PRO A 42 -10.67 -5.31 -6.97
N ASP A 43 -9.38 -5.07 -6.74
CA ASP A 43 -8.65 -5.58 -5.57
C ASP A 43 -8.85 -4.70 -4.32
N ALA A 44 -9.26 -3.44 -4.50
CA ALA A 44 -9.46 -2.48 -3.42
C ALA A 44 -10.89 -2.48 -2.84
N GLU A 45 -11.87 -3.05 -3.52
CA GLU A 45 -13.30 -2.99 -3.18
C GLU A 45 -13.80 -4.16 -2.30
N TYR A 46 -12.94 -4.75 -1.46
CA TYR A 46 -13.35 -5.82 -0.53
C TYR A 46 -13.98 -5.34 0.79
#